data_AF-A0A954ILD9-F1
#
_entry.id   AF-A0A954ILD9-F1
#
_cell.length_a   1.000
_cell.length_b   1.000
_cell.length_c   1.000
_cell.angle_alpha   90.00
_cell.angle_beta   90.00
_cell.angle_gamma   90.00
#
_symmetry.space_group_name_H-M   'P 1'
#
loop_
_entity.id
_entity.type
_entity.pdbx_description
1 polymer ?
#
loop_
_entity_poly.entity_id
_entity_poly.type
_entity_poly.pdbx_seq_one_letter_code
_entity_poly.pdbx_strand_id
1 'polypeptide(L)'
;MRLSAALLLFAMLSATGFAAERDNGKAQHPISIMETRVYVTPNHAVMQISLFAEDLLLFDGLEPNEQDVLPATELRRGIQLHRDFLLEKISLRDVNGDRIPGNITNIAPFEIPEEGIASSELMSHSAEYTIEFPFTMPPEFLTFQQDVSDPNFIFRSEMKLAIHQAGTDITYTTTLKPGDSETHRFDWNAEPLSEDATDDEWRQWLQQRREQTLGIESYGSVYSFIYVEPAELRHELLIPLATLKTFLPLQHAAPDFVEVAEQEAVRDLIREWLQNQNPVTLNGTTVAPVVSRIDFYGLDLKDFATQAAERRVSLASGRVGVILTYPCSDDAVRSATVQWNRFHSQLMKIEAITFGYPNQLQRFEFSRYQTDEENTFHWTADPDALPVQVKPVAVDVPAAPTLTVSWAGLVGLCVTVVILFSTSGRARSLLTGLAAATTAICWWLFPVSIPHPWKQPTPVSEQAAGGIVRHLLSGTYRSLDFGNEQRVYDSLAQSVDGELLEDLYLKLRQSLENRDQGGAVGRVRSMQVDEAVKISDTATDVEWPAFDCQTVWTVSGTVEHWGHVHERTNRFKALVRVEPKGQDWKITQLTIEGQEQLQAKTSLRKF
;
A
#
# COMPACT_ATOMS: atom_id res chain seq x y z
N MET A 1 -45.15 0.96 -35.56
CA MET A 1 -45.94 2.13 -35.12
C MET A 1 -46.43 1.93 -33.68
N ARG A 2 -45.54 2.01 -32.68
CA ARG A 2 -45.85 2.19 -31.22
C ARG A 2 -44.52 2.46 -30.46
N LEU A 3 -43.79 3.51 -30.85
CA LEU A 3 -42.53 3.89 -30.19
C LEU A 3 -42.46 5.39 -29.81
N SER A 4 -43.53 6.16 -30.03
CA SER A 4 -43.53 7.63 -29.80
C SER A 4 -44.24 8.07 -28.51
N ALA A 5 -44.73 7.16 -27.67
CA ALA A 5 -45.50 7.53 -26.47
C ALA A 5 -44.70 7.46 -25.15
N ALA A 6 -43.57 6.73 -25.11
CA ALA A 6 -42.77 6.60 -23.90
C ALA A 6 -41.83 7.81 -23.67
N LEU A 7 -41.42 8.51 -24.73
CA LEU A 7 -40.54 9.69 -24.63
C LEU A 7 -41.21 10.94 -24.03
N LEU A 8 -42.54 10.99 -24.00
CA LEU A 8 -43.29 12.18 -23.58
C LEU A 8 -43.76 12.14 -22.12
N LEU A 9 -43.75 10.96 -21.47
CA LEU A 9 -44.26 10.81 -20.10
C LEU A 9 -43.21 11.03 -19.00
N PHE A 10 -41.92 10.94 -19.32
CA PHE A 10 -40.85 11.24 -18.35
C PHE A 10 -40.60 12.75 -18.16
N ALA A 11 -41.15 13.60 -19.06
CA ALA A 11 -41.00 15.05 -19.02
C ALA A 11 -41.94 15.78 -18.04
N MET A 12 -42.86 15.09 -17.36
CA MET A 12 -43.91 15.75 -16.55
C MET A 12 -43.93 15.44 -15.04
N LEU A 13 -43.00 14.65 -14.49
CA LEU A 13 -43.11 14.18 -13.09
C LEU A 13 -42.00 14.59 -12.12
N SER A 14 -41.13 15.54 -12.47
CA SER A 14 -40.15 16.15 -11.54
C SER A 14 -40.29 17.68 -11.39
N ALA A 15 -41.43 18.24 -11.81
CA ALA A 15 -41.81 19.61 -11.49
C ALA A 15 -42.35 19.70 -10.05
N THR A 16 -41.47 19.59 -9.05
CA THR A 16 -41.76 20.05 -7.68
C THR A 16 -40.62 20.94 -7.23
N GLY A 17 -40.96 22.19 -6.98
CA GLY A 17 -40.04 23.32 -6.96
C GLY A 17 -39.04 23.30 -5.81
N PHE A 18 -37.79 23.60 -6.16
CA PHE A 18 -36.88 24.27 -5.26
C PHE A 18 -37.23 25.75 -5.26
N ALA A 19 -37.90 26.19 -4.19
CA ALA A 19 -38.13 27.60 -3.94
C ALA A 19 -36.78 28.30 -3.79
N ALA A 20 -36.51 29.26 -4.68
CA ALA A 20 -35.39 30.17 -4.56
C ALA A 20 -35.50 30.93 -3.22
N GLU A 21 -34.55 30.70 -2.34
CA GLU A 21 -34.38 31.46 -1.11
C GLU A 21 -33.96 32.89 -1.51
N ARG A 22 -34.85 33.87 -1.28
CA ARG A 22 -34.54 35.29 -1.48
C ARG A 22 -33.56 35.72 -0.38
N ASP A 23 -32.27 35.60 -0.64
CA ASP A 23 -31.25 36.27 0.16
C ASP A 23 -31.25 37.76 -0.19
N ASN A 24 -31.40 38.59 0.84
CA ASN A 24 -31.62 40.03 0.74
C ASN A 24 -30.39 40.72 1.37
N GLY A 25 -29.29 40.85 0.61
CA GLY A 25 -28.06 41.43 1.16
C GLY A 25 -26.93 41.67 0.17
N LYS A 26 -26.82 42.92 -0.31
CA LYS A 26 -25.60 43.60 -0.84
C LYS A 26 -24.84 42.90 -1.99
N ALA A 27 -25.09 43.39 -3.21
CA ALA A 27 -24.21 43.40 -4.39
C ALA A 27 -23.08 42.34 -4.38
N GLN A 28 -23.45 41.09 -4.67
CA GLN A 28 -22.50 40.05 -5.05
C GLN A 28 -22.26 40.16 -6.55
N HIS A 29 -20.98 40.21 -6.96
CA HIS A 29 -20.56 40.06 -8.35
C HIS A 29 -21.23 38.82 -8.98
N PRO A 30 -21.73 38.87 -10.23
CA PRO A 30 -22.43 37.74 -10.82
C PRO A 30 -21.47 36.55 -10.95
N ILE A 31 -21.86 35.42 -10.35
CA ILE A 31 -21.24 34.13 -10.56
C ILE A 31 -22.02 33.49 -11.72
N SER A 32 -21.32 33.10 -12.77
CA SER A 32 -21.93 32.32 -13.86
C SER A 32 -22.25 30.92 -13.34
N ILE A 33 -23.51 30.49 -13.44
CA ILE A 33 -23.93 29.16 -12.97
C ILE A 33 -24.48 28.38 -14.16
N MET A 34 -23.84 27.25 -14.45
CA MET A 34 -24.21 26.35 -15.54
C MET A 34 -24.77 25.05 -14.95
N GLU A 35 -25.99 24.68 -15.34
CA GLU A 35 -26.55 23.38 -15.01
C GLU A 35 -26.25 22.39 -16.13
N THR A 36 -25.52 21.33 -15.83
CA THR A 36 -25.09 20.34 -16.83
C THR A 36 -25.62 18.96 -16.46
N ARG A 37 -26.43 18.38 -17.34
CA ARG A 37 -26.94 17.01 -17.22
C ARG A 37 -26.33 16.14 -18.30
N VAL A 38 -25.72 15.03 -17.93
CA VAL A 38 -25.07 14.11 -18.85
C VAL A 38 -25.76 12.76 -18.77
N TYR A 39 -26.26 12.27 -19.91
CA TYR A 39 -26.74 10.91 -20.07
C TYR A 39 -25.71 10.09 -20.85
N VAL A 40 -25.19 9.02 -20.26
CA VAL A 40 -24.11 8.21 -20.82
C VAL A 40 -24.63 6.83 -21.20
N THR A 41 -24.40 6.44 -22.45
CA THR A 41 -24.71 5.10 -23.00
C THR A 41 -23.41 4.40 -23.43
N PRO A 42 -23.46 3.10 -23.77
CA PRO A 42 -22.28 2.39 -24.28
C PRO A 42 -21.70 2.97 -25.58
N ASN A 43 -22.48 3.74 -26.34
CA ASN A 43 -22.10 4.20 -27.69
C ASN A 43 -21.93 5.71 -27.80
N HIS A 44 -22.47 6.50 -26.85
CA HIS A 44 -22.35 7.96 -26.84
C HIS A 44 -22.74 8.53 -25.48
N ALA A 45 -22.34 9.78 -25.21
CA ALA A 45 -22.89 10.60 -24.14
C ALA A 45 -23.60 11.83 -24.72
N VAL A 46 -24.72 12.20 -24.10
CA VAL A 46 -25.46 13.43 -24.39
C VAL A 46 -25.33 14.36 -23.19
N MET A 47 -24.71 15.51 -23.39
CA MET A 47 -24.51 16.55 -22.39
C MET A 47 -25.43 17.73 -22.70
N GLN A 48 -26.36 18.02 -21.80
CA GLN A 48 -27.25 19.17 -21.86
C GLN A 48 -26.75 20.23 -20.87
N ILE A 49 -26.47 21.42 -21.38
CA ILE A 49 -25.96 22.55 -20.62
C ILE A 49 -27.02 23.65 -20.67
N SER A 50 -27.53 24.05 -19.51
CA SER A 50 -28.40 25.22 -19.35
C SER A 50 -27.60 26.35 -18.72
N LEU A 51 -27.65 27.52 -19.35
CA LEU A 51 -26.93 28.73 -18.93
C LEU A 51 -27.82 29.96 -19.07
N PHE A 52 -27.56 30.99 -18.27
CA PHE A 52 -28.35 32.23 -18.29
C PHE A 52 -27.96 33.09 -19.50
N ALA A 53 -28.90 33.90 -20.01
CA ALA A 53 -28.61 34.83 -21.10
C ALA A 53 -27.51 35.86 -20.71
N GLU A 54 -27.31 36.10 -19.41
CA GLU A 54 -26.22 36.92 -18.87
C GLU A 54 -24.84 36.36 -19.24
N ASP A 55 -24.68 35.03 -19.32
CA ASP A 55 -23.39 34.42 -19.66
C ASP A 55 -22.93 34.81 -21.07
N LEU A 56 -23.87 35.08 -21.98
CA LEU A 56 -23.55 35.59 -23.32
C LEU A 56 -22.94 36.99 -23.26
N LEU A 57 -23.37 37.82 -22.31
CA LEU A 57 -22.79 39.14 -22.06
C LEU A 57 -21.39 39.01 -21.45
N LEU A 58 -21.23 38.10 -20.48
CA LEU A 58 -19.99 37.90 -19.74
C LEU A 58 -18.86 37.32 -20.59
N PHE A 59 -19.17 36.38 -21.49
CA PHE A 59 -18.15 35.61 -22.21
C PHE A 59 -18.07 35.88 -23.71
N ASP A 60 -19.16 36.30 -24.37
CA ASP A 60 -19.18 36.53 -25.83
C ASP A 60 -19.05 38.00 -26.22
N GLY A 61 -18.81 38.90 -25.25
CA GLY A 61 -18.53 40.32 -25.50
C GLY A 61 -19.70 41.06 -26.14
N LEU A 62 -20.93 40.70 -25.79
CA LEU A 62 -22.11 41.45 -26.22
C LEU A 62 -22.12 42.83 -25.55
N GLU A 63 -22.63 43.84 -26.24
CA GLU A 63 -22.76 45.20 -25.70
C GLU A 63 -24.23 45.62 -25.69
N PRO A 64 -24.79 46.03 -24.52
CA PRO A 64 -26.09 46.67 -24.47
C PRO A 64 -26.09 47.99 -25.23
N ASN A 65 -27.24 48.39 -25.76
CA ASN A 65 -27.40 49.70 -26.38
C ASN A 65 -27.44 50.84 -25.34
N GLU A 66 -27.61 52.08 -25.79
CA GLU A 66 -27.69 53.27 -24.90
C GLU A 66 -28.84 53.21 -23.88
N GLN A 67 -29.82 52.33 -24.08
CA GLN A 67 -30.95 52.10 -23.17
C GLN A 67 -30.76 50.88 -22.26
N ASP A 68 -29.55 50.31 -22.21
CA ASP A 68 -29.21 49.10 -21.43
C ASP A 68 -30.04 47.86 -21.84
N VAL A 69 -30.33 47.76 -23.14
CA VAL A 69 -31.05 46.63 -23.74
C VAL A 69 -30.15 45.93 -24.75
N LEU A 70 -30.08 44.60 -24.69
CA LEU A 70 -29.42 43.80 -25.72
C LEU A 70 -30.40 43.56 -26.88
N PRO A 71 -30.08 44.03 -28.11
CA PRO A 71 -30.94 43.82 -29.27
C PRO A 71 -31.08 42.34 -29.62
N ALA A 72 -32.24 41.97 -30.18
CA ALA A 72 -32.51 40.60 -30.60
C ALA A 72 -31.48 40.02 -31.59
N THR A 73 -30.86 40.87 -32.42
CA THR A 73 -29.80 40.47 -33.36
C THR A 73 -28.51 40.09 -32.64
N GLU A 74 -28.14 40.83 -31.60
CA GLU A 74 -26.95 40.56 -30.79
C GLU A 74 -27.15 39.31 -29.93
N LEU A 75 -28.32 39.13 -29.31
CA LEU A 75 -28.64 37.92 -28.55
C LEU A 75 -28.57 36.65 -29.43
N ARG A 76 -29.12 36.69 -30.65
CA ARG A 76 -29.04 35.56 -31.60
C ARG A 76 -27.60 35.29 -32.04
N ARG A 77 -26.79 36.33 -32.21
CA ARG A 77 -25.36 36.20 -32.52
C ARG A 77 -24.61 35.58 -31.34
N GLY A 78 -24.84 36.05 -30.12
CA GLY A 78 -24.25 35.53 -28.89
C GLY A 78 -24.50 34.03 -28.75
N ILE A 79 -25.75 33.58 -28.93
CA ILE A 79 -26.10 32.16 -28.89
C ILE A 79 -25.29 31.30 -29.90
N GLN A 80 -24.95 31.86 -31.06
CA GLN A 80 -24.12 31.17 -32.05
C GLN A 80 -22.62 31.19 -31.70
N LEU A 81 -22.11 32.29 -31.14
CA LEU A 81 -20.71 32.37 -30.70
C LEU A 81 -20.43 31.44 -29.51
N HIS A 82 -21.39 31.37 -28.59
CA HIS A 82 -21.28 30.57 -27.39
C HIS A 82 -21.17 29.07 -27.69
N ARG A 83 -21.59 28.61 -28.87
CA ARG A 83 -21.40 27.22 -29.32
C ARG A 83 -19.92 26.83 -29.34
N ASP A 84 -19.10 27.63 -29.99
CA ASP A 84 -17.67 27.32 -30.13
C ASP A 84 -16.95 27.50 -28.79
N PHE A 85 -17.38 28.49 -28.00
CA PHE A 85 -16.92 28.70 -26.62
C PHE A 85 -17.15 27.47 -25.73
N LEU A 86 -18.37 26.91 -25.71
CA LEU A 86 -18.68 25.72 -24.90
C LEU A 86 -17.85 24.49 -25.33
N LEU A 87 -17.66 24.27 -26.64
CA LEU A 87 -16.83 23.17 -27.14
C LEU A 87 -15.34 23.34 -26.80
N GLU A 88 -14.87 24.57 -26.64
CA GLU A 88 -13.50 24.87 -26.21
C GLU A 88 -13.32 24.69 -24.70
N LYS A 89 -14.24 25.23 -23.90
CA LYS A 89 -14.12 25.34 -22.44
C LYS A 89 -14.63 24.14 -21.68
N ILE A 90 -15.55 23.36 -22.25
CA ILE A 90 -16.06 22.14 -21.64
C ILE A 90 -15.52 20.96 -22.41
N SER A 91 -14.89 20.03 -21.69
CA SER A 91 -14.29 18.85 -22.31
C SER A 91 -14.72 17.56 -21.62
N LEU A 92 -14.91 16.54 -22.46
CA LEU A 92 -15.06 15.16 -22.05
C LEU A 92 -13.80 14.42 -22.50
N ARG A 93 -13.17 13.66 -21.60
CA ARG A 93 -11.95 12.90 -21.90
C ARG A 93 -12.15 11.42 -21.64
N ASP A 94 -11.41 10.60 -22.38
CA ASP A 94 -11.40 9.15 -22.23
C ASP A 94 -10.48 8.68 -21.09
N VAL A 95 -10.33 7.36 -20.95
CA VAL A 95 -9.47 6.72 -19.94
C VAL A 95 -7.98 7.11 -20.05
N ASN A 96 -7.52 7.49 -21.24
CA ASN A 96 -6.14 7.94 -21.48
C ASN A 96 -5.98 9.45 -21.24
N GLY A 97 -7.10 10.16 -21.04
CA GLY A 97 -7.16 11.61 -20.89
C GLY A 97 -7.22 12.37 -22.21
N ASP A 98 -7.36 11.66 -23.33
CA ASP A 98 -7.55 12.27 -24.65
C ASP A 98 -8.95 12.86 -24.75
N ARG A 99 -9.06 14.06 -25.35
CA ARG A 99 -10.36 14.74 -25.53
C ARG A 99 -11.23 13.99 -26.53
N ILE A 100 -12.47 13.72 -26.15
CA ILE A 100 -13.50 13.18 -27.04
C ILE A 100 -14.17 14.35 -27.75
N PRO A 101 -14.16 14.40 -29.10
CA PRO A 101 -14.76 15.51 -29.82
C PRO A 101 -16.27 15.53 -29.64
N GLY A 102 -16.80 16.67 -29.15
CA GLY A 102 -18.22 16.91 -29.00
C GLY A 102 -18.83 17.57 -30.23
N ASN A 103 -20.07 17.23 -30.55
CA ASN A 103 -20.86 17.89 -31.60
C ASN A 103 -22.12 18.50 -31.00
N ILE A 104 -22.32 19.81 -31.14
CA ILE A 104 -23.59 20.43 -30.72
C ILE A 104 -24.69 20.03 -31.72
N THR A 105 -25.65 19.23 -31.24
CA THR A 105 -26.76 18.66 -32.02
C THR A 105 -28.05 19.46 -31.89
N ASN A 106 -28.24 20.17 -30.79
CA ASN A 106 -29.41 21.01 -30.56
C ASN A 106 -29.04 22.26 -29.76
N ILE A 107 -29.73 23.37 -30.06
CA ILE A 107 -29.69 24.61 -29.29
C ILE A 107 -31.15 25.04 -29.11
N ALA A 108 -31.63 25.05 -27.88
CA ALA A 108 -32.94 25.57 -27.54
C ALA A 108 -32.75 27.00 -26.97
N PRO A 109 -32.96 28.05 -27.77
CA PRO A 109 -32.86 29.42 -27.30
C PRO A 109 -34.04 29.77 -26.38
N PHE A 110 -33.85 30.73 -25.49
CA PHE A 110 -34.96 31.41 -24.80
C PHE A 110 -35.77 32.24 -25.80
N GLU A 111 -36.99 32.65 -25.40
CA GLU A 111 -37.77 33.61 -26.17
C GLU A 111 -37.06 34.97 -26.23
N ILE A 112 -36.79 35.45 -27.44
CA ILE A 112 -36.14 36.74 -27.70
C ILE A 112 -37.18 37.70 -28.29
N PRO A 113 -37.69 38.69 -27.52
CA PRO A 113 -38.57 39.74 -28.02
C PRO A 113 -37.91 40.56 -29.14
N GLU A 114 -38.70 41.12 -30.06
CA GLU A 114 -38.16 41.94 -31.15
C GLU A 114 -37.43 43.20 -30.65
N GLU A 115 -37.92 43.78 -29.55
CA GLU A 115 -37.32 44.93 -28.88
C GLU A 115 -36.01 44.64 -28.12
N GLY A 116 -35.66 43.35 -27.95
CA GLY A 116 -34.50 42.92 -27.16
C GLY A 116 -34.85 42.60 -25.71
N ILE A 117 -33.81 42.37 -24.90
CA ILE A 117 -33.95 42.05 -23.47
C ILE A 117 -33.11 43.04 -22.67
N ALA A 118 -33.68 43.63 -21.62
CA ALA A 118 -32.95 44.52 -20.73
C ALA A 118 -31.84 43.75 -19.97
N SER A 119 -30.68 44.36 -19.75
CA SER A 119 -29.56 43.73 -19.05
C SER A 119 -29.96 43.17 -17.68
N SER A 120 -30.87 43.87 -16.97
CA SER A 120 -31.40 43.45 -15.66
C SER A 120 -32.29 42.20 -15.71
N GLU A 121 -32.81 41.83 -16.87
CA GLU A 121 -33.74 40.71 -17.05
C GLU A 121 -33.04 39.44 -17.56
N LEU A 122 -31.78 39.53 -18.01
CA LEU A 122 -31.02 38.42 -18.61
C LEU A 122 -30.96 37.16 -17.74
N MET A 123 -30.89 37.29 -16.42
CA MET A 123 -30.87 36.16 -15.48
C MET A 123 -32.20 35.38 -15.43
N SER A 124 -33.29 35.93 -16.00
CA SER A 124 -34.60 35.24 -16.07
C SER A 124 -34.76 34.42 -17.34
N HIS A 125 -33.79 34.48 -18.25
CA HIS A 125 -33.79 33.78 -19.53
C HIS A 125 -32.64 32.79 -19.57
N SER A 126 -32.88 31.57 -20.05
CA SER A 126 -31.86 30.53 -20.17
C SER A 126 -31.86 29.90 -21.55
N ALA A 127 -30.68 29.63 -22.07
CA ALA A 127 -30.50 28.85 -23.30
C ALA A 127 -30.00 27.45 -22.93
N GLU A 128 -30.47 26.45 -23.66
CA GLU A 128 -29.98 25.07 -23.52
C GLU A 128 -29.19 24.64 -24.75
N TYR A 129 -28.02 24.06 -24.51
CA TYR A 129 -27.15 23.47 -25.53
C TYR A 129 -27.06 21.98 -25.31
N THR A 130 -27.24 21.19 -26.38
CA THR A 130 -27.05 19.74 -26.35
C THR A 130 -25.80 19.37 -27.14
N ILE A 131 -24.82 18.77 -26.46
CA ILE A 131 -23.57 18.29 -27.04
C ILE A 131 -23.58 16.76 -27.01
N GLU A 132 -23.33 16.13 -28.15
CA GLU A 132 -23.22 14.69 -28.28
C GLU A 132 -21.75 14.27 -28.47
N PHE A 133 -21.31 13.28 -27.70
CA PHE A 133 -19.97 12.72 -27.71
C PHE A 133 -20.05 11.25 -28.12
N PRO A 134 -19.61 10.86 -29.33
CA PRO A 134 -19.66 9.48 -29.79
C PRO A 134 -18.53 8.63 -29.18
N PHE A 135 -18.81 7.36 -28.92
CA PHE A 135 -17.85 6.37 -28.43
C PHE A 135 -17.66 5.24 -29.44
N THR A 136 -16.41 4.80 -29.62
CA THR A 136 -16.10 3.61 -30.43
C THR A 136 -16.28 2.31 -29.65
N MET A 137 -16.16 2.38 -28.32
CA MET A 137 -16.35 1.29 -27.39
C MET A 137 -16.92 1.81 -26.07
N PRO A 138 -17.65 0.99 -25.30
CA PRO A 138 -18.23 1.42 -24.02
C PRO A 138 -17.13 1.94 -23.08
N PRO A 139 -17.19 3.20 -22.64
CA PRO A 139 -16.14 3.78 -21.82
C PRO A 139 -16.22 3.23 -20.39
N GLU A 140 -15.11 2.75 -19.83
CA GLU A 140 -15.05 2.44 -18.40
C GLU A 140 -14.91 3.72 -17.56
N PHE A 141 -14.27 4.76 -18.11
CA PHE A 141 -14.04 6.03 -17.42
C PHE A 141 -14.32 7.20 -18.36
N LEU A 142 -14.92 8.25 -17.81
CA LEU A 142 -14.99 9.56 -18.46
C LEU A 142 -14.57 10.64 -17.46
N THR A 143 -13.74 11.57 -17.92
CA THR A 143 -13.36 12.76 -17.16
C THR A 143 -14.06 13.98 -17.74
N PHE A 144 -14.84 14.65 -16.90
CA PHE A 144 -15.56 15.89 -17.19
C PHE A 144 -14.74 17.05 -16.66
N GLN A 145 -14.49 18.06 -17.48
CA GLN A 145 -13.71 19.23 -17.10
C GLN A 145 -14.35 20.49 -17.66
N GLN A 146 -14.35 21.56 -16.86
CA GLN A 146 -14.81 22.87 -17.29
C GLN A 146 -13.76 23.93 -16.99
N ASP A 147 -13.48 24.78 -17.96
CA ASP A 147 -12.50 25.87 -17.87
C ASP A 147 -13.14 27.22 -18.27
N VAL A 148 -14.43 27.36 -17.97
CA VAL A 148 -15.20 28.57 -18.28
C VAL A 148 -14.71 29.69 -17.38
N SER A 149 -13.82 30.53 -17.92
CA SER A 149 -13.24 31.68 -17.24
C SER A 149 -13.14 32.85 -18.22
N ASP A 150 -13.22 34.07 -17.70
CA ASP A 150 -12.97 35.27 -18.51
C ASP A 150 -11.46 35.51 -18.67
N PRO A 151 -11.02 36.23 -19.73
CA PRO A 151 -9.60 36.49 -20.00
C PRO A 151 -8.85 37.18 -18.85
N ASN A 152 -9.56 37.87 -17.95
CA ASN A 152 -8.98 38.57 -16.81
C ASN A 152 -9.18 37.83 -15.47
N PHE A 153 -9.79 36.63 -15.47
CA PHE A 153 -10.13 35.83 -14.27
C PHE A 153 -10.93 36.60 -13.20
N ILE A 154 -11.72 37.57 -13.61
CA ILE A 154 -12.54 38.42 -12.72
C ILE A 154 -13.82 37.68 -12.30
N PHE A 155 -14.39 36.83 -13.15
CA PHE A 155 -15.65 36.13 -12.90
C PHE A 155 -15.43 34.68 -12.49
N ARG A 156 -16.18 34.24 -11.47
CA ARG A 156 -16.23 32.83 -11.07
C ARG A 156 -17.37 32.17 -11.83
N SER A 157 -17.09 31.07 -12.53
CA SER A 157 -18.11 30.17 -13.06
C SER A 157 -18.22 28.92 -12.19
N GLU A 158 -19.41 28.36 -12.11
CA GLU A 158 -19.65 27.07 -11.46
C GLU A 158 -20.51 26.20 -12.37
N MET A 159 -20.06 24.98 -12.62
CA MET A 159 -20.83 23.97 -13.33
C MET A 159 -21.39 22.98 -12.32
N LYS A 160 -22.71 22.93 -12.19
CA LYS A 160 -23.43 21.87 -11.47
C LYS A 160 -23.59 20.68 -12.42
N LEU A 161 -22.77 19.66 -12.23
CA LEU A 161 -22.70 18.47 -13.08
C LEU A 161 -23.54 17.34 -12.49
N ALA A 162 -24.48 16.81 -13.26
CA ALA A 162 -25.24 15.61 -12.95
C ALA A 162 -25.00 14.55 -14.04
N ILE A 163 -24.55 13.36 -13.65
CA ILE A 163 -24.21 12.26 -14.56
C ILE A 163 -25.16 11.09 -14.31
N HIS A 164 -25.76 10.60 -15.38
CA HIS A 164 -26.67 9.46 -15.37
C HIS A 164 -26.16 8.39 -16.35
N GLN A 165 -25.93 7.17 -15.85
CA GLN A 165 -25.57 6.02 -16.68
C GLN A 165 -26.85 5.32 -17.19
N ALA A 166 -26.87 4.91 -18.46
CA ALA A 166 -27.98 4.14 -19.01
C ALA A 166 -28.12 2.78 -18.29
N GLY A 167 -29.35 2.44 -17.89
CA GLY A 167 -29.66 1.18 -17.20
C GLY A 167 -29.51 1.22 -15.67
N THR A 168 -29.23 2.38 -15.09
CA THR A 168 -29.14 2.57 -13.63
C THR A 168 -29.98 3.77 -13.19
N ASP A 169 -30.61 3.71 -12.01
CA ASP A 169 -31.33 4.87 -11.44
C ASP A 169 -30.43 5.79 -10.59
N ILE A 170 -29.14 5.47 -10.48
CA ILE A 170 -28.18 6.25 -9.71
C ILE A 170 -27.73 7.45 -10.55
N THR A 171 -27.96 8.66 -10.03
CA THR A 171 -27.41 9.91 -10.57
C THR A 171 -26.29 10.40 -9.67
N TYR A 172 -25.11 10.62 -10.25
CA TYR A 172 -23.98 11.23 -9.56
C TYR A 172 -24.02 12.75 -9.76
N THR A 173 -23.77 13.52 -8.70
CA THR A 173 -23.75 14.99 -8.78
C THR A 173 -22.51 15.59 -8.15
N THR A 174 -21.96 16.64 -8.76
CA THR A 174 -20.82 17.42 -8.24
C THR A 174 -20.87 18.86 -8.76
N THR A 175 -20.03 19.74 -8.21
CA THR A 175 -19.84 21.10 -8.71
C THR A 175 -18.39 21.30 -9.11
N LEU A 176 -18.17 21.75 -10.34
CA LEU A 176 -16.84 22.05 -10.89
C LEU A 176 -16.63 23.56 -11.00
N LYS A 177 -15.46 24.04 -10.61
CA LYS A 177 -14.97 25.41 -10.87
C LYS A 177 -14.06 25.44 -12.10
N PRO A 178 -13.63 26.62 -12.60
CA PRO A 178 -12.74 26.69 -13.74
C PRO A 178 -11.43 25.95 -13.46
N GLY A 179 -11.08 25.04 -14.35
CA GLY A 179 -9.89 24.19 -14.27
C GLY A 179 -10.06 22.91 -13.44
N ASP A 180 -11.21 22.73 -12.78
CA ASP A 180 -11.56 21.49 -12.07
C ASP A 180 -11.98 20.41 -13.07
N SER A 181 -11.72 19.16 -12.68
CA SER A 181 -12.11 17.97 -13.41
C SER A 181 -12.66 16.90 -12.45
N GLU A 182 -13.68 16.18 -12.89
CA GLU A 182 -14.24 15.03 -12.19
C GLU A 182 -14.20 13.80 -13.08
N THR A 183 -13.78 12.66 -12.53
CA THR A 183 -13.78 11.40 -13.27
C THR A 183 -14.82 10.47 -12.67
N HIS A 184 -15.70 9.96 -13.54
CA HIS A 184 -16.70 8.96 -13.18
C HIS A 184 -16.36 7.62 -13.85
N ARG A 185 -16.47 6.52 -13.09
CA ARG A 185 -16.32 5.15 -13.58
C ARG A 185 -17.69 4.56 -13.91
N PHE A 186 -17.82 3.98 -15.09
CA PHE A 186 -19.03 3.31 -15.57
C PHE A 186 -18.83 1.81 -15.55
N ASP A 187 -19.80 1.10 -14.98
CA ASP A 187 -19.82 -0.37 -15.00
C ASP A 187 -21.03 -0.82 -15.82
N TRP A 188 -20.76 -1.28 -17.05
CA TRP A 188 -21.78 -1.72 -18.00
C TRP A 188 -22.30 -3.13 -17.74
N ASN A 189 -21.61 -3.90 -16.88
CA ASN A 189 -21.97 -5.29 -16.56
C ASN A 189 -22.56 -5.42 -15.15
N ALA A 190 -22.53 -4.37 -14.34
CA ALA A 190 -23.16 -4.37 -13.03
C ALA A 190 -24.68 -4.54 -13.16
N GLU A 191 -25.21 -5.63 -12.62
CA GLU A 191 -26.64 -5.74 -12.38
C GLU A 191 -27.02 -4.74 -11.29
N PRO A 192 -27.96 -3.81 -11.55
CA PRO A 192 -28.50 -2.95 -10.51
C PRO A 192 -29.17 -3.83 -9.44
N LEU A 193 -28.99 -3.47 -8.17
CA LEU A 193 -29.74 -4.10 -7.09
C LEU A 193 -31.24 -3.87 -7.30
N SER A 194 -32.05 -4.89 -7.02
CA SER A 194 -33.51 -4.77 -6.99
C SER A 194 -33.94 -3.66 -6.01
N GLU A 195 -35.02 -2.95 -6.31
CA GLU A 195 -35.63 -1.99 -5.37
C GLU A 195 -36.07 -2.68 -4.06
N ASP A 196 -36.32 -3.99 -4.10
CA ASP A 196 -36.67 -4.82 -2.94
C ASP A 196 -35.44 -5.41 -2.21
N ALA A 197 -34.22 -5.03 -2.58
CA ALA A 197 -33.00 -5.57 -1.96
C ALA A 197 -32.90 -5.20 -0.47
N THR A 198 -32.51 -6.17 0.34
CA THR A 198 -32.31 -6.00 1.78
C THR A 198 -31.08 -5.14 2.09
N ASP A 199 -31.03 -4.55 3.29
CA ASP A 199 -29.86 -3.79 3.77
C ASP A 199 -28.56 -4.59 3.74
N ASP A 200 -28.64 -5.92 3.92
CA ASP A 200 -27.47 -6.82 3.82
C ASP A 200 -26.98 -6.98 2.38
N GLU A 201 -27.88 -7.10 1.41
CA GLU A 201 -27.55 -7.18 -0.01
C GLU A 201 -26.95 -5.85 -0.51
N TRP A 202 -27.50 -4.72 -0.08
CA TRP A 202 -26.92 -3.39 -0.31
C TRP A 202 -25.51 -3.27 0.24
N ARG A 203 -25.28 -3.72 1.48
CA ARG A 203 -23.94 -3.71 2.09
C ARG A 203 -22.95 -4.60 1.34
N GLN A 204 -23.35 -5.80 0.94
CA GLN A 204 -22.49 -6.72 0.18
C GLN A 204 -22.15 -6.17 -1.20
N TRP A 205 -23.12 -5.61 -1.91
CA TRP A 205 -22.91 -5.00 -3.22
C TRP A 205 -21.99 -3.78 -3.15
N LEU A 206 -22.22 -2.88 -2.19
CA LEU A 206 -21.33 -1.73 -1.94
C LEU A 206 -19.91 -2.19 -1.61
N GLN A 207 -19.77 -3.24 -0.78
CA GLN A 207 -18.49 -3.82 -0.43
C GLN A 207 -17.77 -4.41 -1.65
N GLN A 208 -18.47 -5.14 -2.52
CA GLN A 208 -17.90 -5.70 -3.75
C GLN A 208 -17.43 -4.59 -4.70
N ARG A 209 -18.23 -3.53 -4.89
CA ARG A 209 -17.82 -2.38 -5.71
C ARG A 209 -16.59 -1.69 -5.15
N ARG A 210 -16.54 -1.48 -3.84
CA ARG A 210 -15.37 -0.91 -3.16
C ARG A 210 -14.12 -1.79 -3.35
N GLU A 211 -14.26 -3.10 -3.27
CA GLU A 211 -13.16 -4.04 -3.55
C GLU A 211 -12.69 -3.98 -5.00
N GLN A 212 -13.60 -3.84 -5.97
CA GLN A 212 -13.26 -3.70 -7.40
C GLN A 212 -12.53 -2.39 -7.73
N THR A 213 -12.89 -1.28 -7.06
CA THR A 213 -12.21 0.01 -7.22
C THR A 213 -11.05 0.18 -6.26
N LEU A 214 -10.61 -0.90 -5.62
CA LEU A 214 -9.47 -0.85 -4.71
C LEU A 214 -9.66 0.20 -3.58
N GLY A 215 -10.90 0.49 -3.18
CA GLY A 215 -11.22 1.50 -2.16
C GLY A 215 -11.13 2.96 -2.65
N ILE A 216 -10.72 3.19 -3.90
CA ILE A 216 -10.62 4.50 -4.53
C ILE A 216 -11.98 4.81 -5.18
N GLU A 217 -12.81 5.53 -4.43
CA GLU A 217 -14.17 5.91 -4.86
C GLU A 217 -14.23 7.32 -5.45
N SER A 218 -13.26 8.18 -5.12
CA SER A 218 -13.10 9.54 -5.67
C SER A 218 -11.83 9.60 -6.50
N TYR A 219 -11.89 10.29 -7.65
CA TYR A 219 -10.72 10.50 -8.51
C TYR A 219 -10.08 11.87 -8.32
N GLY A 220 -10.80 12.81 -7.71
CA GLY A 220 -10.32 14.16 -7.37
C GLY A 220 -9.76 14.32 -5.95
N SER A 221 -9.89 13.31 -5.09
CA SER A 221 -9.38 13.36 -3.71
C SER A 221 -7.94 12.85 -3.58
N VAL A 222 -7.21 13.42 -2.63
CA VAL A 222 -5.93 12.88 -2.14
C VAL A 222 -6.21 11.74 -1.17
N TYR A 223 -5.60 10.58 -1.40
CA TYR A 223 -5.63 9.46 -0.46
C TYR A 223 -4.32 9.36 0.30
N SER A 224 -4.42 9.09 1.60
CA SER A 224 -3.29 8.90 2.50
C SER A 224 -3.37 7.54 3.19
N PHE A 225 -2.35 6.71 3.04
CA PHE A 225 -2.23 5.43 3.75
C PHE A 225 -1.00 5.46 4.64
N ILE A 226 -1.19 5.28 5.94
CA ILE A 226 -0.09 5.34 6.93
C ILE A 226 0.07 3.95 7.52
N TYR A 227 1.23 3.35 7.33
CA TYR A 227 1.60 2.05 7.88
C TYR A 227 2.62 2.27 9.00
N VAL A 228 2.31 1.82 10.20
CA VAL A 228 3.23 1.87 11.34
C VAL A 228 3.64 0.46 11.68
N GLU A 229 4.87 0.11 11.34
CA GLU A 229 5.47 -1.20 11.56
C GLU A 229 6.63 -1.10 12.58
N PRO A 230 7.10 -2.21 13.15
CA PRO A 230 8.16 -2.16 14.17
C PRO A 230 9.45 -1.51 13.65
N ALA A 231 9.79 -1.71 12.39
CA ALA A 231 11.02 -1.20 11.78
C ALA A 231 10.92 0.25 11.27
N GLU A 232 9.73 0.69 10.87
CA GLU A 232 9.54 1.92 10.11
C GLU A 232 8.09 2.41 10.14
N LEU A 233 7.91 3.67 9.81
CA LEU A 233 6.61 4.20 9.37
C LEU A 233 6.67 4.42 7.86
N ARG A 234 5.67 3.97 7.12
CA ARG A 234 5.53 4.22 5.68
C ARG A 234 4.28 5.04 5.42
N HIS A 235 4.41 6.10 4.65
CA HIS A 235 3.32 6.98 4.26
C HIS A 235 3.17 6.98 2.75
N GLU A 236 2.05 6.45 2.27
CA GLU A 236 1.74 6.36 0.85
C GLU A 236 0.66 7.39 0.50
N LEU A 237 0.92 8.20 -0.53
CA LEU A 237 0.06 9.28 -0.96
C LEU A 237 -0.33 9.07 -2.42
N LEU A 238 -1.63 9.10 -2.70
CA LEU A 238 -2.14 9.21 -4.08
C LEU A 238 -2.68 10.61 -4.28
N ILE A 239 -2.00 11.39 -5.10
CA ILE A 239 -2.28 12.81 -5.31
C ILE A 239 -2.73 13.01 -6.76
N PRO A 240 -3.94 13.55 -7.01
CA PRO A 240 -4.34 13.94 -8.37
C PRO A 240 -3.40 15.01 -8.93
N LEU A 241 -2.99 14.87 -10.19
CA LEU A 241 -2.13 15.86 -10.87
C LEU A 241 -2.80 17.23 -10.96
N ALA A 242 -4.13 17.24 -11.14
CA ALA A 242 -4.95 18.44 -11.12
C ALA A 242 -4.84 19.20 -9.80
N THR A 243 -4.69 18.50 -8.67
CA THR A 243 -4.40 19.12 -7.38
C THR A 243 -2.93 19.51 -7.30
N LEU A 244 -2.00 18.63 -7.70
CA LEU A 244 -0.54 18.83 -7.64
C LEU A 244 -0.07 20.13 -8.31
N LYS A 245 -0.61 20.43 -9.50
CA LYS A 245 -0.28 21.67 -10.24
C LYS A 245 -0.64 22.95 -9.48
N THR A 246 -1.54 22.89 -8.49
CA THR A 246 -1.93 24.06 -7.69
C THR A 246 -0.92 24.41 -6.60
N PHE A 247 -0.02 23.48 -6.26
CA PHE A 247 0.99 23.67 -5.22
C PHE A 247 2.43 23.55 -5.72
N LEU A 248 2.66 22.90 -6.86
CA LEU A 248 3.96 22.82 -7.51
C LEU A 248 3.93 23.47 -8.91
N PRO A 249 4.96 24.25 -9.27
CA PRO A 249 5.08 24.83 -10.61
C PRO A 249 5.51 23.76 -11.62
N LEU A 250 4.59 22.86 -11.98
CA LEU A 250 4.82 21.82 -12.96
C LEU A 250 5.07 22.46 -14.33
N GLN A 251 6.25 22.25 -14.92
CA GLN A 251 6.53 22.66 -16.28
C GLN A 251 6.14 21.53 -17.23
N HIS A 252 5.32 21.85 -18.23
CA HIS A 252 4.85 20.89 -19.23
C HIS A 252 4.75 21.59 -20.59
N ALA A 253 5.23 20.93 -21.64
CA ALA A 253 5.20 21.43 -23.01
C ALA A 253 3.80 21.34 -23.62
N ALA A 254 3.08 20.25 -23.31
CA ALA A 254 1.69 20.08 -23.70
C ALA A 254 0.76 20.65 -22.61
N PRO A 255 -0.31 21.38 -22.93
CA PRO A 255 -1.18 22.01 -21.93
C PRO A 255 -1.97 21.00 -21.08
N ASP A 256 -2.23 19.81 -21.62
CA ASP A 256 -3.13 18.81 -21.03
C ASP A 256 -2.39 17.59 -20.41
N PHE A 257 -1.08 17.45 -20.62
CA PHE A 257 -0.34 16.23 -20.30
C PHE A 257 1.04 16.51 -19.70
N VAL A 258 1.51 15.58 -18.85
CA VAL A 258 2.91 15.42 -18.49
C VAL A 258 3.51 14.34 -19.39
N GLU A 259 4.47 14.72 -20.23
CA GLU A 259 5.15 13.79 -21.13
C GLU A 259 6.21 12.96 -20.37
N VAL A 260 6.54 11.77 -20.89
CA VAL A 260 7.52 10.87 -20.24
C VAL A 260 8.86 11.57 -20.00
N ALA A 261 9.30 12.41 -20.93
CA ALA A 261 10.55 13.17 -20.81
C ALA A 261 10.55 14.21 -19.68
N GLU A 262 9.38 14.62 -19.20
CA GLU A 262 9.19 15.64 -18.16
C GLU A 262 9.04 15.02 -16.77
N GLN A 263 8.68 13.74 -16.70
CA GLN A 263 8.37 13.05 -15.45
C GLN A 263 9.53 13.07 -14.46
N GLU A 264 10.77 12.94 -14.91
CA GLU A 264 11.92 12.95 -14.01
C GLU A 264 12.12 14.29 -13.30
N ALA A 265 11.98 15.40 -14.03
CA ALA A 265 12.05 16.73 -13.45
C ALA A 265 10.90 16.96 -12.45
N VAL A 266 9.71 16.43 -12.74
CA VAL A 266 8.56 16.47 -11.82
C VAL A 266 8.81 15.61 -10.58
N ARG A 267 9.43 14.44 -10.71
CA ARG A 267 9.83 13.60 -9.55
C ARG A 267 10.80 14.33 -8.64
N ASP A 268 11.80 15.00 -9.19
CA ASP A 268 12.77 15.79 -8.42
C ASP A 268 12.08 16.93 -7.65
N LEU A 269 11.17 17.64 -8.30
CA LEU A 269 10.40 18.73 -7.68
C LEU A 269 9.51 18.22 -6.52
N ILE A 270 8.82 17.10 -6.71
CA ILE A 270 8.01 16.47 -5.66
C ILE A 270 8.89 15.99 -4.51
N ARG A 271 10.04 15.38 -4.82
CA ARG A 271 11.01 14.90 -3.82
C ARG A 271 11.51 16.03 -2.93
N GLU A 272 11.91 17.15 -3.52
CA GLU A 272 12.37 18.34 -2.78
C GLU A 272 11.26 18.93 -1.91
N TRP A 273 10.04 19.04 -2.46
CA TRP A 273 8.91 19.59 -1.72
C TRP A 273 8.59 18.77 -0.47
N LEU A 274 8.53 17.45 -0.59
CA LEU A 274 8.14 16.54 0.50
C LEU A 274 9.17 16.42 1.62
N GLN A 275 10.45 16.71 1.37
CA GLN A 275 11.50 16.63 2.40
C GLN A 275 11.19 17.47 3.65
N ASN A 276 10.45 18.56 3.49
CA ASN A 276 10.17 19.52 4.57
C ASN A 276 8.66 19.67 4.87
N GLN A 277 7.80 18.81 4.32
CA GLN A 277 6.37 18.80 4.63
C GLN A 277 6.04 17.64 5.59
N ASN A 278 4.88 17.76 6.24
CA ASN A 278 4.25 16.70 7.02
C ASN A 278 5.19 16.02 8.02
N PRO A 279 5.62 16.73 9.08
CA PRO A 279 6.61 16.22 10.00
C PRO A 279 6.14 14.94 10.69
N VAL A 280 7.07 13.97 10.79
CA VAL A 280 6.85 12.69 11.44
C VAL A 280 7.79 12.57 12.63
N THR A 281 7.26 12.09 13.77
CA THR A 281 8.09 11.70 14.91
C THR A 281 7.92 10.23 15.21
N LEU A 282 9.04 9.54 15.45
CA LEU A 282 9.08 8.15 15.90
C LEU A 282 9.78 8.13 17.26
N ASN A 283 9.15 7.52 18.27
CA ASN A 283 9.65 7.46 19.65
C ASN A 283 10.04 8.83 20.24
N GLY A 284 9.34 9.90 19.81
CA GLY A 284 9.62 11.28 20.23
C GLY A 284 10.76 11.99 19.49
N THR A 285 11.42 11.32 18.53
CA THR A 285 12.44 11.92 17.66
C THR A 285 11.86 12.23 16.29
N THR A 286 12.07 13.45 15.77
CA THR A 286 11.67 13.80 14.40
C THR A 286 12.54 13.06 13.39
N VAL A 287 11.90 12.38 12.43
CA VAL A 287 12.57 11.58 11.39
C VAL A 287 12.28 12.19 10.03
N ALA A 288 13.32 12.38 9.22
CA ALA A 288 13.17 12.86 7.85
C ALA A 288 12.69 11.73 6.93
N PRO A 289 11.84 12.03 5.93
CA PRO A 289 11.39 11.02 4.97
C PRO A 289 12.54 10.59 4.06
N VAL A 290 12.61 9.28 3.79
CA VAL A 290 13.30 8.72 2.63
C VAL A 290 12.24 8.53 1.54
N VAL A 291 12.38 9.25 0.43
CA VAL A 291 11.46 9.11 -0.70
C VAL A 291 11.79 7.84 -1.46
N SER A 292 11.02 6.79 -1.21
CA SER A 292 11.24 5.46 -1.77
C SER A 292 10.78 5.38 -3.23
N ARG A 293 9.65 6.03 -3.57
CA ARG A 293 9.04 5.92 -4.91
C ARG A 293 8.18 7.13 -5.26
N ILE A 294 8.23 7.56 -6.53
CA ILE A 294 7.32 8.54 -7.14
C ILE A 294 6.97 8.06 -8.55
N ASP A 295 5.70 7.70 -8.76
CA ASP A 295 5.22 7.20 -10.04
C ASP A 295 3.94 7.90 -10.51
N PHE A 296 3.77 7.93 -11.83
CA PHE A 296 2.64 8.54 -12.49
C PHE A 296 1.67 7.46 -12.97
N TYR A 297 0.40 7.66 -12.66
CA TYR A 297 -0.67 6.73 -12.95
C TYR A 297 -1.75 7.41 -13.77
N GLY A 298 -2.31 6.68 -14.75
CA GLY A 298 -3.58 7.04 -15.37
C GLY A 298 -4.76 6.63 -14.49
N LEU A 299 -5.92 6.46 -15.11
CA LEU A 299 -7.15 6.05 -14.41
C LEU A 299 -7.26 4.53 -14.19
N ASP A 300 -6.47 3.71 -14.90
CA ASP A 300 -6.48 2.26 -14.71
C ASP A 300 -5.78 1.88 -13.39
N LEU A 301 -6.58 1.48 -12.40
CA LEU A 301 -6.12 1.17 -11.06
C LEU A 301 -5.33 -0.16 -10.98
N LYS A 302 -5.30 -0.97 -12.05
CA LYS A 302 -4.47 -2.20 -12.09
C LYS A 302 -2.98 -1.87 -12.06
N ASP A 303 -2.62 -0.67 -12.48
CA ASP A 303 -1.23 -0.21 -12.57
C ASP A 303 -0.58 0.05 -11.20
N PHE A 304 -1.34 0.16 -10.10
CA PHE A 304 -0.77 0.45 -8.77
C PHE A 304 0.03 -0.72 -8.17
N ALA A 305 -0.25 -1.96 -8.60
CA ALA A 305 0.37 -3.16 -8.03
C ALA A 305 1.78 -3.46 -8.56
N THR A 306 2.18 -2.83 -9.66
CA THR A 306 3.50 -2.98 -10.28
C THR A 306 4.04 -1.62 -10.67
N GLN A 307 5.34 -1.52 -10.99
CA GLN A 307 5.84 -0.33 -11.65
C GLN A 307 5.22 -0.25 -13.05
N ALA A 308 4.30 0.70 -13.23
CA ALA A 308 3.70 0.95 -14.54
C ALA A 308 4.79 1.36 -15.52
N ALA A 309 4.70 0.88 -16.77
CA ALA A 309 5.58 1.38 -17.81
C ALA A 309 5.36 2.90 -17.96
N GLU A 310 6.46 3.63 -18.10
CA GLU A 310 6.38 5.08 -18.27
C GLU A 310 5.56 5.43 -19.52
N ARG A 311 4.55 6.27 -19.32
CA ARG A 311 3.63 6.73 -20.37
C ARG A 311 3.26 8.17 -20.08
N ARG A 312 2.87 8.93 -21.11
CA ARG A 312 2.30 10.27 -20.91
C ARG A 312 1.07 10.18 -20.00
N VAL A 313 0.88 11.16 -19.13
CA VAL A 313 -0.22 11.16 -18.15
C VAL A 313 -0.99 12.47 -18.22
N SER A 314 -2.31 12.39 -18.23
CA SER A 314 -3.21 13.54 -18.27
C SER A 314 -3.15 14.35 -16.98
N LEU A 315 -3.05 15.68 -17.10
CA LEU A 315 -3.13 16.61 -15.97
C LEU A 315 -4.53 16.68 -15.36
N ALA A 316 -5.57 16.32 -16.12
CA ALA A 316 -6.97 16.38 -15.67
C ALA A 316 -7.42 15.14 -14.88
N SER A 317 -6.83 13.97 -15.15
CA SER A 317 -7.29 12.70 -14.59
C SER A 317 -6.17 11.83 -14.00
N GLY A 318 -4.92 12.16 -14.31
CA GLY A 318 -3.77 11.42 -13.82
C GLY A 318 -3.46 11.68 -12.35
N ARG A 319 -2.65 10.79 -11.79
CA ARG A 319 -2.25 10.78 -10.39
C ARG A 319 -0.77 10.58 -10.24
N VAL A 320 -0.23 11.07 -9.13
CA VAL A 320 1.10 10.71 -8.64
C VAL A 320 0.93 9.88 -7.39
N GLY A 321 1.50 8.68 -7.40
CA GLY A 321 1.69 7.89 -6.20
C GLY A 321 3.07 8.14 -5.63
N VAL A 322 3.12 8.52 -4.36
CA VAL A 322 4.35 8.74 -3.61
C VAL A 322 4.41 7.76 -2.44
N ILE A 323 5.58 7.16 -2.21
CA ILE A 323 5.85 6.34 -1.03
C ILE A 323 7.01 6.96 -0.26
N LEU A 324 6.74 7.33 0.98
CA LEU A 324 7.69 7.87 1.93
C LEU A 324 7.95 6.84 3.01
N THR A 325 9.22 6.55 3.29
CA THR A 325 9.64 5.66 4.37
C THR A 325 10.37 6.47 5.44
N TYR A 326 9.97 6.27 6.69
CA TYR A 326 10.57 6.88 7.88
C TYR A 326 11.19 5.76 8.71
N PRO A 327 12.49 5.47 8.55
CA PRO A 327 13.14 4.37 9.24
C PRO A 327 13.28 4.66 10.73
N CYS A 328 13.04 3.64 11.58
CA CYS A 328 13.28 3.74 13.01
C CYS A 328 14.76 3.46 13.32
N SER A 329 15.43 4.36 14.03
CA SER A 329 16.80 4.14 14.52
C SER A 329 16.85 3.20 15.72
N ASP A 330 15.76 3.13 16.49
CA ASP A 330 15.63 2.29 17.69
C ASP A 330 15.29 0.84 17.32
N ASP A 331 15.29 -0.04 18.33
CA ASP A 331 14.89 -1.45 18.24
C ASP A 331 13.50 -1.65 17.62
N ALA A 332 12.52 -0.84 18.00
CA ALA A 332 11.19 -0.81 17.37
C ALA A 332 10.49 0.55 17.50
N VAL A 333 9.54 0.84 16.60
CA VAL A 333 8.59 1.96 16.74
C VAL A 333 7.60 1.64 17.86
N ARG A 334 7.68 2.40 18.96
CA ARG A 334 6.79 2.33 20.13
C ARG A 334 5.72 3.41 20.12
N SER A 335 6.05 4.56 19.53
CA SER A 335 5.09 5.64 19.29
C SER A 335 5.41 6.34 17.98
N ALA A 336 4.38 6.81 17.31
CA ALA A 336 4.49 7.55 16.07
C ALA A 336 3.51 8.72 16.03
N THR A 337 3.96 9.84 15.45
CA THR A 337 3.06 10.94 15.10
C THR A 337 3.26 11.34 13.64
N VAL A 338 2.17 11.63 12.95
CA VAL A 338 2.20 12.17 11.57
C VAL A 338 1.33 13.41 11.54
N GLN A 339 1.93 14.57 11.26
CA GLN A 339 1.19 15.83 11.12
C GLN A 339 0.96 16.14 9.65
N TRP A 340 -0.21 16.68 9.32
CA TRP A 340 -0.44 17.33 8.02
C TRP A 340 -0.42 18.85 8.17
N ASN A 341 0.50 19.55 7.50
CA ASN A 341 0.74 20.98 7.73
C ASN A 341 0.49 21.90 6.52
N ARG A 342 0.08 21.34 5.37
CA ARG A 342 -0.17 22.13 4.14
C ARG A 342 -1.54 21.84 3.53
N PHE A 343 -2.41 22.83 3.57
CA PHE A 343 -3.69 22.83 2.87
C PHE A 343 -3.68 23.89 1.77
N HIS A 344 -4.31 23.59 0.65
CA HIS A 344 -4.40 24.47 -0.52
C HIS A 344 -5.87 24.68 -0.90
N SER A 345 -6.15 25.57 -1.84
CA SER A 345 -7.53 25.94 -2.22
C SER A 345 -8.40 24.76 -2.68
N GLN A 346 -7.80 23.72 -3.26
CA GLN A 346 -8.48 22.48 -3.66
C GLN A 346 -8.31 21.33 -2.65
N LEU A 347 -7.38 21.45 -1.70
CA LEU A 347 -7.07 20.42 -0.72
C LEU A 347 -7.48 20.90 0.69
N MET A 348 -8.77 20.76 1.00
CA MET A 348 -9.33 21.21 2.28
C MET A 348 -9.36 20.10 3.34
N LYS A 349 -9.51 18.86 2.89
CA LYS A 349 -9.64 17.66 3.72
C LYS A 349 -8.91 16.50 3.07
N ILE A 350 -8.37 15.60 3.88
CA ILE A 350 -7.67 14.40 3.44
C ILE A 350 -8.10 13.24 4.31
N GLU A 351 -8.64 12.21 3.66
CA GLU A 351 -8.94 10.96 4.33
C GLU A 351 -7.67 10.12 4.41
N ALA A 352 -7.26 9.81 5.63
CA ALA A 352 -6.16 8.91 5.92
C ALA A 352 -6.68 7.59 6.50
N ILE A 353 -6.17 6.49 5.97
CA ILE A 353 -6.35 5.16 6.55
C ILE A 353 -5.04 4.77 7.19
N THR A 354 -5.08 4.46 8.49
CA THR A 354 -3.91 4.14 9.28
C THR A 354 -3.92 2.67 9.68
N PHE A 355 -2.75 2.06 9.58
CA PHE A 355 -2.48 0.66 9.76
C PHE A 355 -1.39 0.50 10.81
N GLY A 356 -1.78 0.35 12.07
CA GLY A 356 -0.86 0.17 13.18
C GLY A 356 -0.52 -1.31 13.40
N TYR A 357 0.74 -1.60 13.71
CA TYR A 357 1.17 -2.93 14.14
C TYR A 357 0.49 -3.33 15.48
N PRO A 358 0.16 -4.62 15.70
CA PRO A 358 0.23 -5.71 14.75
C PRO A 358 -0.96 -5.74 13.77
N ASN A 359 -2.13 -5.19 14.15
CA ASN A 359 -3.39 -5.30 13.41
C ASN A 359 -4.41 -4.18 13.74
N GLN A 360 -3.94 -2.98 14.07
CA GLN A 360 -4.80 -1.83 14.32
C GLN A 360 -5.16 -1.14 13.00
N LEU A 361 -6.45 -0.83 12.80
CA LEU A 361 -6.95 -0.12 11.64
C LEU A 361 -7.80 1.06 12.10
N GLN A 362 -7.49 2.26 11.62
CA GLN A 362 -8.21 3.48 11.99
C GLN A 362 -8.38 4.39 10.76
N ARG A 363 -9.49 5.14 10.74
CA ARG A 363 -9.65 6.30 9.84
C ARG A 363 -9.28 7.57 10.57
N PHE A 364 -8.60 8.46 9.89
CA PHE A 364 -8.23 9.77 10.38
C PHE A 364 -8.51 10.80 9.29
N GLU A 365 -9.07 11.96 9.64
CA GLU A 365 -9.32 13.05 8.69
C GLU A 365 -8.40 14.22 9.06
N PHE A 366 -7.52 14.60 8.15
CA PHE A 366 -6.81 15.88 8.23
C PHE A 366 -7.68 16.96 7.57
N SER A 367 -7.79 18.13 8.20
CA SER A 367 -8.65 19.21 7.73
C SER A 367 -8.05 20.60 7.97
N ARG A 368 -8.16 21.49 6.99
CA ARG A 368 -7.73 22.90 7.12
C ARG A 368 -8.47 23.67 8.22
N TYR A 369 -9.58 23.12 8.69
CA TYR A 369 -10.45 23.72 9.70
C TYR A 369 -10.12 23.24 11.12
N GLN A 370 -9.17 22.31 11.25
CA GLN A 370 -8.65 21.78 12.51
C GLN A 370 -7.37 22.51 12.94
N THR A 371 -7.09 22.49 14.23
CA THR A 371 -5.82 22.96 14.81
C THR A 371 -4.65 22.03 14.43
N ASP A 372 -3.42 22.47 14.67
CA ASP A 372 -2.22 21.63 14.42
C ASP A 372 -2.22 20.33 15.23
N GLU A 373 -2.73 20.38 16.48
CA GLU A 373 -2.87 19.21 17.36
C GLU A 373 -3.92 18.23 16.81
N GLU A 374 -5.07 18.74 16.37
CA GLU A 374 -6.11 17.93 15.73
C GLU A 374 -5.69 17.38 14.36
N ASN A 375 -4.80 18.08 13.65
CA ASN A 375 -4.16 17.62 12.40
C ASN A 375 -2.92 16.75 12.63
N THR A 376 -2.76 16.20 13.83
CA THR A 376 -1.69 15.25 14.15
C THR A 376 -2.29 13.88 14.45
N PHE A 377 -1.97 12.92 13.60
CA PHE A 377 -2.24 11.52 13.89
C PHE A 377 -1.27 11.02 14.97
N HIS A 378 -1.80 10.31 15.98
CA HIS A 378 -1.02 9.72 17.06
C HIS A 378 -1.24 8.21 17.11
N TRP A 379 -0.14 7.48 17.28
CA TRP A 379 -0.16 6.03 17.45
C TRP A 379 0.81 5.57 18.52
N THR A 380 0.43 4.53 19.25
CA THR A 380 1.26 3.88 20.28
C THR A 380 1.15 2.36 20.15
N ALA A 381 2.30 1.70 20.21
CA ALA A 381 2.40 0.25 20.17
C ALA A 381 1.86 -0.39 21.45
N ASP A 382 1.27 -1.58 21.31
CA ASP A 382 1.14 -2.51 22.42
C ASP A 382 2.54 -3.10 22.75
N PRO A 383 3.12 -2.85 23.94
CA PRO A 383 4.45 -3.35 24.28
C PRO A 383 4.57 -4.87 24.21
N ASP A 384 3.47 -5.60 24.49
CA ASP A 384 3.48 -7.07 24.50
C ASP A 384 3.45 -7.66 23.08
N ALA A 385 3.05 -6.87 22.09
CA ALA A 385 3.00 -7.30 20.69
C ALA A 385 4.33 -7.10 19.94
N LEU A 386 5.22 -6.24 20.45
CA LEU A 386 6.46 -5.86 19.76
C LEU A 386 7.39 -7.07 19.51
N PRO A 387 8.15 -7.07 18.40
CA PRO A 387 9.08 -8.16 18.11
C PRO A 387 10.17 -8.29 19.19
N VAL A 388 10.15 -9.40 19.92
CA VAL A 388 11.26 -9.77 20.84
C VAL A 388 12.44 -10.31 20.03
N GLN A 389 13.65 -9.92 20.42
CA GLN A 389 14.92 -10.41 19.86
C GLN A 389 15.00 -11.94 19.86
N VAL A 390 15.60 -12.49 18.79
CA VAL A 390 15.84 -13.93 18.65
C VAL A 390 16.92 -14.34 19.64
N LYS A 391 16.59 -15.23 20.56
CA LYS A 391 17.57 -15.77 21.53
C LYS A 391 18.34 -16.92 20.90
N PRO A 392 19.68 -16.98 21.08
CA PRO A 392 20.46 -18.14 20.66
C PRO A 392 20.03 -19.40 21.41
N VAL A 393 20.21 -20.55 20.77
CA VAL A 393 19.94 -21.86 21.37
C VAL A 393 21.26 -22.42 21.89
N ALA A 394 21.47 -22.34 23.19
CA ALA A 394 22.67 -22.87 23.80
C ALA A 394 22.78 -24.39 23.57
N VAL A 395 24.00 -24.86 23.37
CA VAL A 395 24.32 -26.28 23.35
C VAL A 395 24.26 -26.82 24.79
N ASP A 396 23.08 -27.31 25.21
CA ASP A 396 22.90 -27.97 26.50
C ASP A 396 22.81 -29.50 26.31
N VAL A 397 23.95 -30.16 26.36
CA VAL A 397 24.05 -31.62 26.18
C VAL A 397 25.08 -32.18 27.19
N PRO A 398 24.82 -33.36 27.80
CA PRO A 398 25.69 -33.94 28.83
C PRO A 398 27.15 -34.12 28.36
N ALA A 399 28.09 -33.85 29.26
CA ALA A 399 29.53 -33.94 29.02
C ALA A 399 29.93 -35.29 28.40
N ALA A 400 30.89 -35.25 27.46
CA ALA A 400 31.39 -36.45 26.81
C ALA A 400 31.81 -37.51 27.84
N PRO A 401 31.48 -38.80 27.62
CA PRO A 401 31.83 -39.85 28.56
C PRO A 401 33.36 -39.92 28.68
N THR A 402 33.87 -39.75 29.89
CA THR A 402 35.29 -39.88 30.20
C THR A 402 35.58 -41.22 30.86
N LEU A 403 36.75 -41.79 30.57
CA LEU A 403 37.32 -42.93 31.29
C LEU A 403 38.47 -42.42 32.15
N THR A 404 38.44 -42.73 33.44
CA THR A 404 39.56 -42.43 34.34
C THR A 404 40.55 -43.59 34.32
N VAL A 405 41.78 -43.32 33.89
CA VAL A 405 42.91 -44.26 33.90
C VAL A 405 44.09 -43.65 34.64
N SER A 406 44.90 -44.49 35.27
CA SER A 406 46.15 -44.07 35.92
C SER A 406 47.31 -44.83 35.30
N TRP A 407 48.24 -44.12 34.64
CA TRP A 407 49.46 -44.74 34.10
C TRP A 407 50.29 -45.41 35.21
N ALA A 408 50.41 -44.76 36.37
CA ALA A 408 51.08 -45.33 37.53
C ALA A 408 50.34 -46.57 38.07
N GLY A 409 49.01 -46.55 38.05
CA GLY A 409 48.17 -47.70 38.40
C GLY A 409 48.31 -48.86 37.42
N LEU A 410 48.37 -48.60 36.10
CA LEU A 410 48.57 -49.63 35.08
C LEU A 410 49.95 -50.30 35.21
N VAL A 411 51.01 -49.51 35.44
CA VAL A 411 52.36 -50.03 35.72
C VAL A 411 52.37 -50.85 37.02
N GLY A 412 51.71 -50.35 38.08
CA GLY A 412 51.54 -51.08 39.34
C GLY A 412 50.81 -52.41 39.17
N LEU A 413 49.77 -52.45 38.33
CA LEU A 413 49.05 -53.67 37.99
C LEU A 413 49.96 -54.68 37.29
N CYS A 414 50.74 -54.26 36.30
CA CYS A 414 51.73 -55.11 35.63
C CYS A 414 52.76 -55.66 36.62
N VAL A 415 53.29 -54.83 37.52
CA VAL A 415 54.22 -55.26 38.58
C VAL A 415 53.56 -56.27 39.52
N THR A 416 52.32 -56.03 39.93
CA THR A 416 51.56 -56.94 40.79
C THR A 416 51.35 -58.30 40.13
N VAL A 417 50.99 -58.33 38.85
CA VAL A 417 50.83 -59.54 38.03
C VAL A 417 52.16 -60.28 37.87
N VAL A 418 53.26 -59.57 37.57
CA VAL A 418 54.59 -60.18 37.46
C VAL A 418 55.00 -60.82 38.78
N ILE A 419 54.81 -60.15 39.92
CA ILE A 419 55.11 -60.72 41.26
C ILE A 419 54.25 -61.96 41.53
N LEU A 420 52.97 -61.94 41.12
CA LEU A 420 52.04 -63.08 41.22
C LEU A 420 52.54 -64.32 40.45
N PHE A 421 53.18 -64.16 39.28
CA PHE A 421 53.64 -65.28 38.46
C PHE A 421 55.11 -65.65 38.65
N SER A 422 55.95 -64.74 39.15
CA SER A 422 57.40 -64.94 39.30
C SER A 422 57.85 -65.44 40.67
N THR A 423 56.97 -65.39 41.69
CA THR A 423 57.34 -65.74 43.07
C THR A 423 56.51 -66.91 43.62
N SER A 424 57.11 -67.71 44.51
CA SER A 424 56.47 -68.84 45.20
C SER A 424 56.73 -68.82 46.71
N GLY A 425 55.74 -69.20 47.53
CA GLY A 425 55.85 -69.27 49.00
C GLY A 425 55.18 -68.09 49.74
N ARG A 426 55.34 -68.03 51.08
CA ARG A 426 54.70 -67.01 51.95
C ARG A 426 55.08 -65.56 51.62
N ALA A 427 56.26 -65.34 51.02
CA ALA A 427 56.67 -64.00 50.57
C ALA A 427 55.82 -63.48 49.41
N ARG A 428 55.25 -64.37 48.58
CA ARG A 428 54.36 -64.02 47.47
C ARG A 428 53.15 -63.24 47.97
N SER A 429 52.42 -63.77 48.95
CA SER A 429 51.17 -63.16 49.43
C SER A 429 51.38 -61.77 50.03
N LEU A 430 52.51 -61.55 50.70
CA LEU A 430 52.90 -60.24 51.25
C LEU A 430 53.27 -59.24 50.15
N LEU A 431 54.13 -59.64 49.21
CA LEU A 431 54.57 -58.77 48.11
C LEU A 431 53.43 -58.43 47.15
N THR A 432 52.55 -59.40 46.83
CA THR A 432 51.37 -59.16 46.00
C THR A 432 50.37 -58.27 46.72
N GLY A 433 50.19 -58.42 48.03
CA GLY A 433 49.31 -57.55 48.82
C GLY A 433 49.81 -56.09 48.85
N LEU A 434 51.11 -55.89 49.05
CA LEU A 434 51.73 -54.56 49.03
C LEU A 434 51.69 -53.92 47.63
N ALA A 435 51.96 -54.70 46.58
CA ALA A 435 51.89 -54.25 45.18
C ALA A 435 50.44 -53.90 44.77
N ALA A 436 49.45 -54.70 45.20
CA ALA A 436 48.04 -54.41 44.97
C ALA A 436 47.59 -53.14 45.71
N ALA A 437 48.00 -52.97 46.98
CA ALA A 437 47.67 -51.77 47.76
C ALA A 437 48.30 -50.51 47.15
N THR A 438 49.57 -50.55 46.76
CA THR A 438 50.24 -49.44 46.07
C THR A 438 49.62 -49.14 44.71
N THR A 439 49.20 -50.16 43.95
CA THR A 439 48.45 -50.01 42.71
C THR A 439 47.12 -49.29 42.94
N ALA A 440 46.35 -49.69 43.95
CA ALA A 440 45.08 -49.04 44.31
C ALA A 440 45.28 -47.58 44.74
N ILE A 441 46.32 -47.30 45.53
CA ILE A 441 46.68 -45.93 45.94
C ILE A 441 47.08 -45.08 44.73
N CYS A 442 47.89 -45.61 43.81
CA CYS A 442 48.28 -44.90 42.59
C CYS A 442 47.09 -44.65 41.65
N TRP A 443 46.14 -45.57 41.61
CA TRP A 443 44.89 -45.40 40.85
C TRP A 443 44.03 -44.27 41.42
N TRP A 444 44.01 -44.12 42.75
CA TRP A 444 43.23 -43.09 43.44
C TRP A 444 43.89 -41.70 43.43
N LEU A 445 45.22 -41.62 43.62
CA LEU A 445 45.94 -40.34 43.73
C LEU A 445 46.27 -39.69 42.38
N PHE A 446 46.37 -40.47 41.31
CA PHE A 446 46.77 -39.97 39.99
C PHE A 446 45.78 -40.37 38.88
N PRO A 447 44.49 -40.00 38.98
CA PRO A 447 43.53 -40.23 37.91
C PRO A 447 43.83 -39.27 36.75
N VAL A 448 43.92 -39.84 35.54
CA VAL A 448 43.93 -39.09 34.28
C VAL A 448 42.63 -39.38 33.56
N SER A 449 41.86 -38.34 33.27
CA SER A 449 40.64 -38.47 32.47
C SER A 449 41.00 -38.45 30.99
N ILE A 450 40.64 -39.51 30.28
CA ILE A 450 40.73 -39.57 28.82
C ILE A 450 39.33 -39.69 28.21
N PRO A 451 39.12 -39.29 26.95
CA PRO A 451 37.90 -39.61 26.21
C PRO A 451 37.64 -41.11 26.24
N HIS A 452 36.40 -41.53 26.50
CA HIS A 452 36.10 -42.95 26.64
C HIS A 452 36.25 -43.67 25.28
N PRO A 453 37.17 -44.65 25.12
CA PRO A 453 37.55 -45.20 23.81
C PRO A 453 36.44 -46.00 23.10
N TRP A 454 35.40 -46.39 23.83
CA TRP A 454 34.29 -47.20 23.31
C TRP A 454 32.89 -46.60 23.54
N LYS A 455 32.79 -45.35 24.01
CA LYS A 455 31.51 -44.69 24.22
C LYS A 455 31.54 -43.38 23.44
N GLN A 456 30.65 -43.28 22.46
CA GLN A 456 30.45 -42.04 21.74
C GLN A 456 29.66 -41.05 22.61
N PRO A 457 29.79 -39.74 22.37
CA PRO A 457 28.88 -38.75 22.91
C PRO A 457 27.44 -39.15 22.62
N THR A 458 26.53 -38.92 23.58
CA THR A 458 25.11 -39.20 23.35
C THR A 458 24.62 -38.29 22.22
N PRO A 459 24.13 -38.83 21.09
CA PRO A 459 23.63 -37.99 20.02
C PRO A 459 22.39 -37.23 20.48
N VAL A 460 22.15 -36.06 19.87
CA VAL A 460 20.95 -35.26 20.15
C VAL A 460 19.71 -36.11 19.89
N SER A 461 18.78 -36.19 20.84
CA SER A 461 17.55 -36.96 20.66
C SER A 461 16.70 -36.37 19.54
N GLU A 462 15.88 -37.18 18.88
CA GLU A 462 15.00 -36.71 17.80
C GLU A 462 14.08 -35.57 18.25
N GLN A 463 13.52 -35.67 19.47
CA GLN A 463 12.69 -34.62 20.05
C GLN A 463 13.47 -33.31 20.30
N ALA A 464 14.71 -33.41 20.80
CA ALA A 464 15.55 -32.23 21.03
C ALA A 464 15.97 -31.60 19.69
N ALA A 465 16.37 -32.41 18.71
CA ALA A 465 16.73 -31.96 17.36
C ALA A 465 15.56 -31.21 16.69
N GLY A 466 14.35 -31.79 16.75
CA GLY A 466 13.15 -31.14 16.25
C GLY A 466 12.85 -29.82 16.95
N GLY A 467 13.03 -29.74 18.28
CA GLY A 467 12.86 -28.50 19.05
C GLY A 467 13.88 -27.41 18.66
N ILE A 468 15.15 -27.79 18.51
CA ILE A 468 16.23 -26.88 18.09
C ILE A 468 15.94 -26.32 16.69
N VAL A 469 15.66 -27.17 15.72
CA VAL A 469 15.37 -26.75 14.33
C VAL A 469 14.15 -25.83 14.27
N ARG A 470 13.09 -26.14 15.02
CA ARG A 470 11.90 -25.28 15.12
C ARG A 470 12.28 -23.87 15.58
N HIS A 471 13.06 -23.76 16.66
CA HIS A 471 13.47 -22.48 17.21
C HIS A 471 14.34 -21.69 16.23
N LEU A 472 15.35 -22.32 15.62
CA LEU A 472 16.26 -21.68 14.67
C LEU A 472 15.54 -21.23 13.39
N LEU A 473 14.66 -22.06 12.82
CA LEU A 473 13.87 -21.65 11.66
C LEU A 473 12.91 -20.50 12.00
N SER A 474 12.29 -20.53 13.18
CA SER A 474 11.41 -19.45 13.62
C SER A 474 12.20 -18.14 13.79
N GLY A 475 13.40 -18.22 14.35
CA GLY A 475 14.33 -17.09 14.47
C GLY A 475 14.77 -16.52 13.12
N THR A 476 14.96 -17.39 12.11
CA THR A 476 15.29 -16.98 10.75
C THR A 476 14.23 -16.06 10.16
N TYR A 477 12.94 -16.41 10.22
CA TYR A 477 11.87 -15.56 9.70
C TYR A 477 11.63 -14.30 10.55
N ARG A 478 11.79 -14.42 11.87
CA ARG A 478 11.63 -13.29 12.81
C ARG A 478 12.73 -12.23 12.68
N SER A 479 13.89 -12.59 12.13
CA SER A 479 14.95 -11.62 11.83
C SER A 479 14.48 -10.50 10.88
N LEU A 480 13.46 -10.76 10.06
CA LEU A 480 12.89 -9.80 9.11
C LEU A 480 12.11 -8.67 9.77
N ASP A 481 11.71 -8.82 11.04
CA ASP A 481 10.95 -7.79 11.75
C ASP A 481 11.83 -6.60 12.22
N PHE A 482 13.17 -6.71 12.11
CA PHE A 482 14.12 -5.73 12.67
C PHE A 482 14.64 -4.66 11.70
N GLY A 483 14.15 -4.65 10.46
CA GLY A 483 14.25 -3.51 9.54
C GLY A 483 15.62 -3.23 8.94
N ASN A 484 16.51 -2.61 9.72
CA ASN A 484 17.83 -2.17 9.23
C ASN A 484 18.69 -3.37 8.85
N GLU A 485 19.38 -3.28 7.70
CA GLU A 485 20.35 -4.27 7.19
C GLU A 485 21.23 -4.89 8.28
N GLN A 486 21.86 -4.07 9.13
CA GLN A 486 22.75 -4.55 10.17
C GLN A 486 21.99 -5.37 11.22
N ARG A 487 20.79 -4.93 11.63
CA ARG A 487 19.98 -5.62 12.63
C ARG A 487 19.39 -6.91 12.10
N VAL A 488 18.91 -6.90 10.86
CA VAL A 488 18.44 -8.12 10.19
C VAL A 488 19.58 -9.15 10.15
N TYR A 489 20.79 -8.73 9.76
CA TYR A 489 21.96 -9.60 9.73
C TYR A 489 22.31 -10.13 11.13
N ASP A 490 22.42 -9.25 12.13
CA ASP A 490 22.77 -9.63 13.52
C ASP A 490 21.72 -10.56 14.15
N SER A 491 20.43 -10.34 13.89
CA SER A 491 19.35 -11.21 14.34
C SER A 491 19.33 -12.54 13.58
N LEU A 492 19.62 -12.55 12.28
CA LEU A 492 19.72 -13.77 11.47
C LEU A 492 20.91 -14.63 11.94
N ALA A 493 22.03 -14.00 12.30
CA ALA A 493 23.21 -14.65 12.86
C ALA A 493 22.94 -15.36 14.20
N GLN A 494 21.83 -15.04 14.89
CA GLN A 494 21.41 -15.79 16.08
C GLN A 494 20.92 -17.20 15.74
N SER A 495 20.46 -17.45 14.51
CA SER A 495 19.90 -18.73 14.08
C SER A 495 20.71 -19.45 12.98
N VAL A 496 21.43 -18.70 12.16
CA VAL A 496 22.13 -19.17 10.96
C VAL A 496 23.60 -18.78 11.04
N ASP A 497 24.49 -19.61 10.50
CA ASP A 497 25.94 -19.36 10.47
C ASP A 497 26.56 -19.89 9.16
N GLY A 498 27.82 -19.55 8.91
CA GLY A 498 28.58 -19.95 7.72
C GLY A 498 28.17 -19.22 6.45
N GLU A 499 28.48 -19.81 5.29
CA GLU A 499 28.13 -19.26 3.97
C GLU A 499 26.61 -19.11 3.81
N LEU A 500 25.82 -19.95 4.48
CA LEU A 500 24.36 -19.87 4.45
C LEU A 500 23.83 -18.55 5.02
N LEU A 501 24.50 -17.96 6.02
CA LEU A 501 24.09 -16.68 6.60
C LEU A 501 24.13 -15.56 5.55
N GLU A 502 25.25 -15.45 4.84
CA GLU A 502 25.43 -14.47 3.76
C GLU A 502 24.44 -14.73 2.62
N ASP A 503 24.32 -15.98 2.18
CA ASP A 503 23.40 -16.38 1.11
C ASP A 503 21.94 -16.06 1.43
N LEU A 504 21.49 -16.38 2.66
CA LEU A 504 20.12 -16.09 3.08
C LEU A 504 19.91 -14.59 3.23
N TYR A 505 20.85 -13.87 3.83
CA TYR A 505 20.77 -12.42 3.94
C TYR A 505 20.64 -11.76 2.57
N LEU A 506 21.49 -12.11 1.60
CA LEU A 506 21.44 -11.57 0.24
C LEU A 506 20.15 -11.95 -0.49
N LYS A 507 19.66 -13.19 -0.34
CA LYS A 507 18.37 -13.61 -0.92
C LYS A 507 17.19 -12.88 -0.29
N LEU A 508 17.21 -12.67 1.02
CA LEU A 508 16.20 -11.91 1.75
C LEU A 508 16.20 -10.46 1.27
N ARG A 509 17.38 -9.83 1.19
CA ARG A 509 17.58 -8.49 0.63
C ARG A 509 17.06 -8.39 -0.79
N GLN A 510 17.48 -9.28 -1.69
CA GLN A 510 17.03 -9.28 -3.07
C GLN A 510 15.51 -9.51 -3.17
N SER A 511 14.94 -10.35 -2.31
CA SER A 511 13.49 -10.52 -2.24
C SER A 511 12.78 -9.26 -1.72
N LEU A 512 13.38 -8.49 -0.81
CA LEU A 512 12.84 -7.23 -0.34
C LEU A 512 12.95 -6.15 -1.42
N GLU A 513 14.11 -6.00 -2.06
CA GLU A 513 14.34 -5.07 -3.18
C GLU A 513 13.42 -5.36 -4.38
N ASN A 514 13.20 -6.63 -4.73
CA ASN A 514 12.26 -7.01 -5.79
C ASN A 514 10.79 -6.74 -5.40
N ARG A 515 10.46 -6.71 -4.10
CA ARG A 515 9.14 -6.28 -3.61
C ARG A 515 9.04 -4.74 -3.57
N ASP A 516 10.16 -4.05 -3.34
CA ASP A 516 10.28 -2.60 -3.37
C ASP A 516 10.14 -2.01 -4.79
N GLN A 517 10.35 -2.80 -5.86
CA GLN A 517 9.95 -2.39 -7.21
C GLN A 517 8.44 -2.09 -7.32
N GLY A 518 7.62 -2.60 -6.39
CA GLY A 518 6.22 -2.22 -6.21
C GLY A 518 5.97 -1.31 -4.99
N GLY A 519 7.00 -0.91 -4.25
CA GLY A 519 6.90 -0.14 -3.00
C GLY A 519 6.24 -0.87 -1.83
N ALA A 520 6.15 -2.20 -1.92
CA ALA A 520 5.31 -3.00 -1.06
C ALA A 520 6.13 -3.77 -0.01
N VAL A 521 5.91 -3.50 1.28
CA VAL A 521 6.59 -4.18 2.37
C VAL A 521 5.96 -5.56 2.59
N GLY A 522 6.79 -6.60 2.50
CA GLY A 522 6.38 -7.98 2.74
C GLY A 522 6.63 -8.39 4.19
N ARG A 523 5.55 -8.73 4.91
CA ARG A 523 5.57 -9.16 6.31
C ARG A 523 5.31 -10.65 6.44
N VAL A 524 6.02 -11.31 7.35
CA VAL A 524 5.67 -12.67 7.78
C VAL A 524 4.57 -12.56 8.83
N ARG A 525 3.41 -13.18 8.58
CA ARG A 525 2.27 -13.20 9.53
C ARG A 525 2.39 -14.35 10.50
N SER A 526 2.73 -15.52 9.98
CA SER A 526 2.91 -16.71 10.78
C SER A 526 3.87 -17.66 10.09
N MET A 527 4.57 -18.42 10.91
CA MET A 527 5.39 -19.53 10.48
C MET A 527 5.10 -20.68 11.43
N GLN A 528 4.79 -21.84 10.87
CA GLN A 528 4.53 -23.05 11.63
C GLN A 528 5.36 -24.18 11.03
N VAL A 529 6.16 -24.82 11.87
CA VAL A 529 6.83 -26.06 11.49
C VAL A 529 5.85 -27.20 11.68
N ASP A 530 5.51 -27.85 10.57
CA ASP A 530 4.56 -28.96 10.52
C ASP A 530 5.26 -30.24 10.98
N GLU A 531 6.42 -30.54 10.40
CA GLU A 531 7.21 -31.74 10.68
C GLU A 531 8.69 -31.40 10.80
N ALA A 532 9.40 -32.03 11.73
CA ALA A 532 10.86 -31.93 11.86
C ALA A 532 11.38 -33.28 12.37
N VAL A 533 11.93 -34.08 11.46
CA VAL A 533 12.38 -35.46 11.72
C VAL A 533 13.89 -35.51 11.55
N LYS A 534 14.60 -35.94 12.60
CA LYS A 534 16.04 -36.15 12.53
C LYS A 534 16.32 -37.39 11.68
N ILE A 535 17.19 -37.25 10.68
CA ILE A 535 17.51 -38.33 9.72
C ILE A 535 18.91 -38.90 9.89
N SER A 536 19.88 -38.11 10.36
CA SER A 536 21.26 -38.59 10.56
C SER A 536 22.07 -37.70 11.52
N ASP A 537 23.14 -38.28 12.04
CA ASP A 537 24.25 -37.61 12.70
C ASP A 537 25.47 -37.63 11.77
N THR A 538 26.10 -36.49 11.54
CA THR A 538 27.10 -36.32 10.45
C THR A 538 28.53 -36.53 10.93
N ALA A 539 28.78 -36.53 12.25
CA ALA A 539 30.09 -36.82 12.83
C ALA A 539 29.96 -37.56 14.17
N THR A 540 30.79 -38.57 14.45
CA THR A 540 30.69 -39.38 15.67
C THR A 540 31.82 -39.14 16.69
N ASP A 541 32.91 -38.51 16.25
CA ASP A 541 34.16 -38.36 17.03
C ASP A 541 34.43 -36.91 17.46
N VAL A 542 33.45 -36.02 17.33
CA VAL A 542 33.49 -34.64 17.80
C VAL A 542 32.62 -34.52 19.04
N GLU A 543 33.01 -33.65 19.98
CA GLU A 543 32.30 -33.44 21.23
C GLU A 543 30.81 -33.10 21.00
N TRP A 544 30.52 -32.37 19.93
CA TRP A 544 29.19 -31.93 19.54
C TRP A 544 28.91 -32.29 18.07
N PRO A 545 28.21 -33.42 17.82
CA PRO A 545 27.98 -33.88 16.46
C PRO A 545 26.90 -33.04 15.77
N ALA A 546 27.14 -32.71 14.50
CA ALA A 546 26.12 -32.11 13.64
C ALA A 546 25.00 -33.12 13.36
N PHE A 547 23.79 -32.62 13.12
CA PHE A 547 22.66 -33.46 12.75
C PHE A 547 21.88 -32.86 11.58
N ASP A 548 21.26 -33.74 10.81
CA ASP A 548 20.42 -33.38 9.67
C ASP A 548 18.95 -33.68 10.01
N CYS A 549 18.07 -32.74 9.66
CA CYS A 549 16.63 -32.85 9.84
C CYS A 549 15.91 -32.64 8.50
N GLN A 550 15.01 -33.57 8.18
CA GLN A 550 13.97 -33.32 7.19
C GLN A 550 12.88 -32.48 7.84
N THR A 551 12.65 -31.28 7.31
CA THR A 551 11.70 -30.34 7.89
C THR A 551 10.67 -29.89 6.86
N VAL A 552 9.41 -29.82 7.30
CA VAL A 552 8.28 -29.27 6.55
C VAL A 552 7.69 -28.14 7.36
N TRP A 553 7.53 -26.97 6.74
CA TRP A 553 6.94 -25.82 7.41
C TRP A 553 6.09 -25.00 6.45
N THR A 554 5.09 -24.33 7.01
CA THR A 554 4.18 -23.45 6.30
C THR A 554 4.42 -22.01 6.77
N VAL A 555 4.53 -21.08 5.81
CA VAL A 555 4.72 -19.65 6.05
C VAL A 555 3.57 -18.90 5.39
N SER A 556 2.86 -18.08 6.16
CA SER A 556 1.95 -17.07 5.62
C SER A 556 2.63 -15.70 5.69
N GLY A 557 2.63 -14.98 4.58
CA GLY A 557 3.12 -13.62 4.49
C GLY A 557 2.15 -12.72 3.75
N THR A 558 2.22 -11.43 4.06
CA THR A 558 1.38 -10.39 3.47
C THR A 558 2.26 -9.33 2.82
N VAL A 559 1.87 -8.85 1.64
CA VAL A 559 2.49 -7.70 0.97
C VAL A 559 1.45 -6.59 0.90
N GLU A 560 1.78 -5.42 1.42
CA GLU A 560 0.81 -4.33 1.60
C GLU A 560 1.21 -3.06 0.84
N HIS A 561 0.24 -2.44 0.14
CA HIS A 561 0.38 -1.15 -0.55
C HIS A 561 -1.02 -0.59 -0.91
N TRP A 562 -1.15 0.73 -0.96
CA TRP A 562 -2.34 1.51 -1.31
C TRP A 562 -3.64 1.05 -0.62
N GLY A 563 -3.52 0.59 0.63
CA GLY A 563 -4.64 0.04 1.41
C GLY A 563 -4.98 -1.43 1.13
N HIS A 564 -4.25 -2.09 0.23
CA HIS A 564 -4.38 -3.51 -0.10
C HIS A 564 -3.45 -4.40 0.72
N VAL A 565 -3.88 -5.66 0.83
CA VAL A 565 -3.08 -6.77 1.31
C VAL A 565 -3.13 -7.92 0.31
N HIS A 566 -1.95 -8.37 -0.09
CA HIS A 566 -1.74 -9.59 -0.86
C HIS A 566 -1.21 -10.65 0.09
N GLU A 567 -2.03 -11.62 0.42
CA GLU A 567 -1.66 -12.74 1.29
C GLU A 567 -1.19 -13.93 0.44
N ARG A 568 -0.07 -14.53 0.83
CA ARG A 568 0.46 -15.76 0.24
C ARG A 568 0.86 -16.73 1.33
N THR A 569 0.37 -17.96 1.21
CA THR A 569 0.75 -19.07 2.09
C THR A 569 1.50 -20.11 1.29
N ASN A 570 2.75 -20.36 1.68
CA ASN A 570 3.63 -21.33 1.03
C ASN A 570 4.05 -22.41 2.03
N ARG A 571 4.03 -23.66 1.58
CA ARG A 571 4.61 -24.80 2.29
C ARG A 571 5.95 -25.16 1.68
N PHE A 572 6.94 -25.36 2.52
CA PHE A 572 8.30 -25.74 2.15
C PHE A 572 8.61 -27.12 2.71
N LYS A 573 9.35 -27.90 1.94
CA LYS A 573 10.03 -29.12 2.39
C LYS A 573 11.51 -28.95 2.14
N ALA A 574 12.34 -29.15 3.16
CA ALA A 574 13.77 -28.97 3.05
C ALA A 574 14.56 -29.94 3.92
N LEU A 575 15.83 -30.10 3.55
CA LEU A 575 16.86 -30.69 4.39
C LEU A 575 17.61 -29.58 5.12
N VAL A 576 17.66 -29.66 6.45
CA VAL A 576 18.28 -28.65 7.33
C VAL A 576 19.41 -29.31 8.11
N ARG A 577 20.63 -28.82 7.95
CA ARG A 577 21.78 -29.21 8.76
C ARG A 577 21.98 -28.22 9.89
N VAL A 578 22.12 -28.75 11.10
CA VAL A 578 22.41 -27.97 12.30
C VAL A 578 23.76 -28.39 12.87
N GLU A 579 24.61 -27.39 13.10
CA GLU A 579 25.95 -27.56 13.65
C GLU A 579 26.12 -26.69 14.90
N PRO A 580 26.97 -27.12 15.84
CA PRO A 580 27.39 -26.28 16.94
C PRO A 580 28.44 -25.27 16.44
N LYS A 581 28.20 -23.98 16.70
CA LYS A 581 29.15 -22.89 16.42
C LYS A 581 29.39 -22.12 17.72
N GLY A 582 30.58 -22.27 18.29
CA GLY A 582 30.89 -21.75 19.62
C GLY A 582 30.07 -22.48 20.69
N GLN A 583 29.18 -21.77 21.38
CA GLN A 583 28.32 -22.31 22.45
C GLN A 583 26.86 -22.49 22.01
N ASP A 584 26.54 -22.22 20.74
CA ASP A 584 25.17 -22.18 20.23
C ASP A 584 24.97 -23.15 19.07
N TRP A 585 23.75 -23.68 18.94
CA TRP A 585 23.29 -24.39 17.76
C TRP A 585 22.93 -23.40 16.64
N LYS A 586 23.37 -23.68 15.41
CA LYS A 586 23.10 -22.85 14.23
C LYS A 586 22.75 -23.70 13.03
N ILE A 587 21.90 -23.17 12.14
CA ILE A 587 21.69 -23.76 10.81
C ILE A 587 22.87 -23.37 9.93
N THR A 588 23.56 -24.37 9.37
CA THR A 588 24.72 -24.16 8.47
C THR A 588 24.43 -24.55 7.03
N GLN A 589 23.42 -25.38 6.80
CA GLN A 589 22.98 -25.75 5.46
C GLN A 589 21.46 -25.90 5.42
N LEU A 590 20.84 -25.33 4.39
CA LEU A 590 19.40 -25.42 4.15
C LEU A 590 19.17 -25.66 2.65
N THR A 591 18.62 -26.82 2.31
CA THR A 591 18.36 -27.22 0.93
C THR A 591 16.87 -27.44 0.73
N ILE A 592 16.20 -26.52 0.04
CA ILE A 592 14.78 -26.65 -0.31
C ILE A 592 14.62 -27.77 -1.35
N GLU A 593 13.85 -28.80 -1.01
CA GLU A 593 13.53 -29.92 -1.89
C GLU A 593 12.18 -29.73 -2.60
N GLY A 594 11.27 -28.96 -2.01
CA GLY A 594 9.97 -28.67 -2.57
C GLY A 594 9.33 -27.41 -1.99
N GLN A 595 8.58 -26.70 -2.83
CA GLN A 595 7.76 -25.56 -2.47
C GLN A 595 6.39 -25.72 -3.11
N GLU A 596 5.34 -25.54 -2.31
CA GLU A 596 3.94 -25.60 -2.74
C GLU A 596 3.22 -24.31 -2.30
N GLN A 597 2.60 -23.60 -3.23
CA GLN A 597 1.74 -22.46 -2.89
C GLN A 597 0.35 -22.98 -2.52
N LEU A 598 0.00 -22.89 -1.24
CA LEU A 598 -1.29 -23.36 -0.73
C LEU A 598 -2.41 -22.35 -1.00
N GLN A 599 -2.11 -21.06 -0.89
CA GLN A 599 -3.10 -20.00 -1.05
C GLN A 599 -2.44 -18.71 -1.55
N ALA A 600 -3.14 -18.00 -2.43
CA ALA A 600 -2.87 -16.61 -2.76
C ALA A 600 -4.19 -15.84 -2.84
N LYS A 601 -4.26 -14.72 -2.15
CA LYS A 601 -5.46 -13.87 -2.12
C LYS A 601 -5.07 -12.40 -2.08
N THR A 602 -5.77 -11.58 -2.86
CA THR A 602 -5.69 -10.12 -2.78
C THR A 602 -6.99 -9.61 -2.19
N SER A 603 -6.91 -8.70 -1.23
CA SER A 603 -8.07 -8.05 -0.64
C SER A 603 -7.75 -6.66 -0.13
N LEU A 604 -8.78 -5.82 0.03
CA LEU A 604 -8.67 -4.61 0.85
C LEU A 604 -8.52 -4.98 2.32
N ARG A 605 -7.76 -4.18 3.07
CA ARG A 605 -7.73 -4.34 4.52
C ARG A 605 -9.08 -3.91 5.10
N LYS A 606 -9.72 -4.82 5.84
CA LYS A 606 -11.10 -4.65 6.34
C LYS A 606 -11.11 -4.11 7.77
N PHE A 607 -12.10 -3.27 8.06
CA PHE A 607 -12.52 -2.88 9.41
C PHE A 607 -13.21 -4.02 10.13
#